data_AF-A0A5P2CUA2-F1
#
_entry.id   AF-A0A5P2CUA2-F1
#
_cell.length_a   1.000
_cell.length_b   1.000
_cell.length_c   1.000
_cell.angle_alpha   90.00
_cell.angle_beta   90.00
_cell.angle_gamma   90.00
#
_symmetry.space_group_name_H-M   'P 1'
#
loop_
_entity.id
_entity.type
_entity.pdbx_description
1 polymer ?
#
loop_
_entity_poly.entity_id
_entity_poly.type
_entity_poly.pdbx_seq_one_letter_code
_entity_poly.pdbx_strand_id
1 'polypeptide(L)'
;MTSSVPAALMSASDLTKRPVVTLGGEAVAQVKDVVLDGAGGRIAGFTLAGRGLLSGPLRKSLPWAAVHALGVDAVMITSAEALEDKSAVASWEKESGGLVRGARVLTDQGVQVGTVLDVVVEAGREGRIVGVEMSSTEALGRHGRTVFLPLGDHPAMTGDTLLVPAQDTEHAVEELGELATALWRKRLARPGTTGPGGTDLPMTGEERTS
;
A
#
# COMPACT_ATOMS: atom_id res chain seq x y z
N MET A 1 -14.39 -15.58 16.17
CA MET A 1 -13.14 -15.96 15.47
C MET A 1 -13.33 -15.61 14.01
N THR A 2 -12.99 -14.39 13.60
CA THR A 2 -13.09 -14.01 12.19
C THR A 2 -11.87 -14.59 11.50
N SER A 3 -12.07 -15.68 10.74
CA SER A 3 -11.06 -16.17 9.80
C SER A 3 -10.80 -15.04 8.81
N SER A 4 -9.69 -14.32 8.98
CA SER A 4 -9.28 -13.30 8.03
C SER A 4 -8.86 -14.03 6.76
N VAL A 5 -9.72 -13.97 5.74
CA VAL A 5 -9.34 -14.24 4.35
C VAL A 5 -8.02 -13.48 4.09
N PRO A 6 -7.04 -14.08 3.40
CA PRO A 6 -5.86 -13.33 2.96
C PRO A 6 -6.35 -12.08 2.25
N ALA A 7 -5.87 -10.91 2.69
CA ALA A 7 -6.26 -9.66 2.08
C ALA A 7 -5.92 -9.70 0.59
N ALA A 8 -6.86 -9.29 -0.26
CA ALA A 8 -6.63 -9.30 -1.69
C ALA A 8 -5.49 -8.33 -2.03
N LEU A 9 -4.48 -8.84 -2.73
CA LEU A 9 -3.37 -8.05 -3.25
C LEU A 9 -3.62 -7.74 -4.72
N MET A 10 -3.09 -6.60 -5.17
CA MET A 10 -3.15 -6.17 -6.57
C MET A 10 -1.98 -5.22 -6.85
N SER A 11 -1.57 -5.11 -8.12
CA SER A 11 -0.64 -4.07 -8.53
C SER A 11 -1.38 -2.72 -8.54
N ALA A 12 -0.70 -1.62 -8.22
CA ALA A 12 -1.34 -0.31 -8.18
C ALA A 12 -1.90 0.09 -9.56
N SER A 13 -1.25 -0.33 -10.66
CA SER A 13 -1.81 -0.07 -11.99
C SER A 13 -3.14 -0.79 -12.27
N ASP A 14 -3.44 -1.91 -11.59
CA ASP A 14 -4.75 -2.57 -11.67
C ASP A 14 -5.88 -1.73 -11.06
N LEU A 15 -5.54 -0.70 -10.27
CA LEU A 15 -6.53 0.26 -9.76
C LEU A 15 -7.00 1.23 -10.84
N THR A 16 -6.22 1.41 -11.90
CA THR A 16 -6.57 2.32 -13.00
C THR A 16 -7.87 1.87 -13.66
N LYS A 17 -8.74 2.84 -13.97
CA LYS A 17 -10.11 2.63 -14.48
C LYS A 17 -11.09 1.98 -13.51
N ARG A 18 -10.68 1.60 -12.29
CA ARG A 18 -11.64 1.11 -11.29
C ARG A 18 -12.67 2.19 -10.96
N PRO A 19 -13.95 1.83 -10.87
CA PRO A 19 -14.98 2.77 -10.48
C PRO A 19 -14.77 3.22 -9.04
N VAL A 20 -14.98 4.52 -8.81
CA VAL A 20 -15.17 5.09 -7.49
C VAL A 20 -16.68 5.08 -7.22
N VAL A 21 -17.11 4.33 -6.22
CA VAL A 21 -18.52 4.09 -5.89
C VAL A 21 -18.88 4.65 -4.52
N THR A 22 -20.05 5.27 -4.40
CA THR A 22 -20.62 5.61 -3.09
C THR A 22 -21.13 4.35 -2.38
N LEU A 23 -21.33 4.40 -1.07
CA LEU A 23 -21.96 3.31 -0.33
C LEU A 23 -23.41 3.03 -0.78
N GLY A 24 -24.05 3.97 -1.48
CA GLY A 24 -25.34 3.76 -2.15
C GLY A 24 -25.25 3.02 -3.49
N GLY A 25 -24.06 2.65 -3.95
CA GLY A 25 -23.84 1.93 -5.21
C GLY A 25 -23.70 2.81 -6.45
N GLU A 26 -23.70 4.13 -6.29
CA GLU A 26 -23.51 5.06 -7.41
C GLU A 26 -22.03 5.18 -7.76
N ALA A 27 -21.66 4.86 -9.01
CA ALA A 27 -20.33 5.18 -9.50
C ALA A 27 -20.25 6.68 -9.88
N VAL A 28 -19.34 7.40 -9.23
CA VAL A 28 -19.24 8.87 -9.36
C VAL A 28 -18.01 9.30 -10.15
N ALA A 29 -16.98 8.46 -10.23
CA ALA A 29 -15.75 8.70 -10.98
C ALA A 29 -15.05 7.38 -11.35
N GLN A 30 -13.90 7.48 -12.02
CA GLN A 30 -12.97 6.37 -12.20
C GLN A 30 -11.57 6.80 -11.76
N VAL A 31 -10.80 5.86 -11.21
CA VAL A 31 -9.39 6.07 -10.90
C VAL A 31 -8.62 6.30 -12.19
N LYS A 32 -7.89 7.41 -12.27
CA LYS A 32 -6.97 7.72 -13.36
C LYS A 32 -5.56 7.25 -13.02
N ASP A 33 -5.03 7.69 -11.88
CA ASP A 33 -3.71 7.33 -11.39
C ASP A 33 -3.74 7.15 -9.86
N VAL A 34 -2.88 6.29 -9.34
CA VAL A 34 -2.64 6.11 -7.90
C VAL A 34 -1.53 7.06 -7.46
N VAL A 35 -1.77 7.81 -6.39
CA VAL A 35 -0.77 8.71 -5.80
C VAL A 35 -0.27 8.05 -4.53
N LEU A 36 1.03 7.79 -4.47
CA LEU A 36 1.68 7.22 -3.29
C LEU A 36 2.17 8.34 -2.37
N ASP A 37 2.25 8.04 -1.08
CA ASP A 37 2.97 8.87 -0.10
C ASP A 37 4.46 8.86 -0.43
N GLY A 38 5.12 10.02 -0.38
CA GLY A 38 6.56 10.17 -0.65
C GLY A 38 7.44 9.39 0.32
N ALA A 39 6.93 9.03 1.52
CA ALA A 39 7.60 8.12 2.44
C ALA A 39 7.47 6.62 2.06
N GLY A 40 6.76 6.29 0.97
CA GLY A 40 6.78 4.97 0.32
C GLY A 40 5.92 3.87 0.95
N GLY A 41 5.24 4.13 2.07
CA GLY A 41 4.53 3.07 2.83
C GLY A 41 3.02 2.93 2.53
N ARG A 42 2.39 3.95 1.93
CA ARG A 42 0.93 3.99 1.76
C ARG A 42 0.52 4.73 0.48
N ILE A 43 -0.73 4.50 0.08
CA ILE A 43 -1.41 5.31 -0.92
C ILE A 43 -1.82 6.64 -0.26
N ALA A 44 -1.44 7.76 -0.86
CA ALA A 44 -1.87 9.10 -0.46
C ALA A 44 -3.26 9.44 -1.04
N GLY A 45 -3.59 8.93 -2.22
CA GLY A 45 -4.91 9.06 -2.83
C GLY A 45 -4.94 8.66 -4.29
N PHE A 46 -5.95 9.15 -5.01
CA PHE A 46 -6.15 8.90 -6.44
C PHE A 46 -6.38 10.19 -7.19
N THR A 47 -5.83 10.30 -8.41
CA THR A 47 -6.36 11.25 -9.39
C THR A 47 -7.52 10.60 -10.13
N LEU A 48 -8.50 11.39 -10.56
CA LEU A 48 -9.75 10.86 -11.10
C LEU A 48 -9.99 11.28 -12.56
N ALA A 49 -10.74 10.45 -13.26
CA ALA A 49 -11.32 10.74 -14.56
C ALA A 49 -12.85 10.63 -14.48
N GLY A 50 -13.55 11.33 -15.40
CA GLY A 50 -14.98 11.11 -15.57
C GLY A 50 -15.27 9.75 -16.21
N ARG A 51 -16.54 9.32 -16.19
CA ARG A 51 -16.93 8.01 -16.70
C ARG A 51 -17.26 8.02 -18.20
N GLY A 52 -16.45 7.30 -18.98
CA GLY A 52 -16.74 6.97 -20.39
C GLY A 52 -15.64 7.42 -21.36
N LEU A 53 -15.69 6.92 -22.60
CA LEU A 53 -14.67 7.16 -23.63
C LEU A 53 -14.51 8.64 -24.05
N LEU A 54 -15.47 9.50 -23.68
CA LEU A 54 -15.50 10.94 -23.98
C LEU A 54 -15.42 11.82 -22.73
N SER A 55 -15.21 11.22 -21.56
CA SER A 55 -15.06 11.99 -20.33
C SER A 55 -13.66 12.57 -20.25
N GLY A 56 -13.56 13.88 -20.39
CA GLY A 56 -12.31 14.60 -20.22
C GLY A 56 -11.72 14.44 -18.81
N PRO A 57 -10.50 14.94 -18.58
CA PRO A 57 -9.85 14.90 -17.28
C PRO A 57 -10.73 15.53 -16.20
N LEU A 58 -11.08 14.76 -15.17
CA LEU A 58 -11.74 15.31 -14.00
C LEU A 58 -10.65 16.09 -13.23
N ARG A 59 -10.87 17.37 -12.91
CA ARG A 59 -9.93 18.13 -12.06
C ARG A 59 -10.10 17.77 -10.57
N LYS A 60 -10.48 16.53 -10.30
CA LYS A 60 -10.76 16.02 -8.96
C LYS A 60 -9.78 14.93 -8.59
N SER A 61 -9.59 14.77 -7.30
CA SER A 61 -8.85 13.69 -6.67
C SER A 61 -9.65 13.11 -5.52
N LEU A 62 -9.21 11.96 -5.04
CA LEU A 62 -9.73 11.31 -3.85
C LEU A 62 -8.57 11.06 -2.89
N PRO A 63 -8.39 11.90 -1.86
CA PRO A 63 -7.42 11.62 -0.80
C PRO A 63 -7.75 10.31 -0.10
N TRP A 64 -6.73 9.56 0.34
CA TRP A 64 -6.94 8.28 1.01
C TRP A 64 -7.81 8.42 2.28
N ALA A 65 -7.69 9.53 3.00
CA ALA A 65 -8.49 9.82 4.19
C ALA A 65 -10.01 9.83 3.91
N ALA A 66 -10.42 10.08 2.67
CA ALA A 66 -11.81 10.09 2.24
C ALA A 66 -12.26 8.75 1.62
N VAL A 67 -11.35 7.78 1.46
CA VAL A 67 -11.65 6.42 1.02
C VAL A 67 -12.28 5.64 2.17
N HIS A 68 -13.48 5.10 1.95
CA HIS A 68 -14.10 4.20 2.91
C HIS A 68 -13.41 2.83 2.93
N ALA A 69 -13.18 2.26 1.74
CA ALA A 69 -12.44 1.02 1.55
C ALA A 69 -12.02 0.84 0.08
N LEU A 70 -10.87 0.21 -0.14
CA LEU A 70 -10.47 -0.35 -1.44
C LEU A 70 -10.94 -1.80 -1.54
N GLY A 71 -11.86 -2.07 -2.46
CA GLY A 71 -12.31 -3.42 -2.81
C GLY A 71 -11.54 -4.00 -4.00
N VAL A 72 -11.86 -5.26 -4.33
CA VAL A 72 -11.30 -5.97 -5.50
C VAL A 72 -11.69 -5.27 -6.80
N ASP A 73 -12.94 -4.80 -6.90
CA ASP A 73 -13.48 -4.25 -8.15
C ASP A 73 -13.74 -2.73 -8.11
N ALA A 74 -13.67 -2.09 -6.94
CA ALA A 74 -14.06 -0.69 -6.79
C ALA A 74 -13.36 0.01 -5.61
N VAL A 75 -13.23 1.33 -5.71
CA VAL A 75 -12.89 2.20 -4.58
C VAL A 75 -14.18 2.73 -3.97
N MET A 76 -14.45 2.43 -2.71
CA MET A 76 -15.67 2.83 -2.02
C MET A 76 -15.45 4.13 -1.25
N ILE A 77 -16.40 5.06 -1.35
CA ILE A 77 -16.47 6.32 -0.60
C ILE A 77 -17.84 6.48 0.04
N THR A 78 -17.97 7.34 1.04
CA THR A 78 -19.26 7.60 1.71
C THR A 78 -20.25 8.31 0.80
N SER A 79 -19.83 9.38 0.12
CA SER A 79 -20.63 10.19 -0.80
C SER A 79 -19.75 10.89 -1.84
N ALA A 80 -20.34 11.47 -2.89
CA ALA A 80 -19.63 12.25 -3.91
C ALA A 80 -18.91 13.50 -3.36
N GLU A 81 -19.28 13.96 -2.15
CA GLU A 81 -18.66 15.11 -1.48
C GLU A 81 -17.23 14.80 -1.00
N ALA A 82 -16.86 13.52 -0.93
CA ALA A 82 -15.50 13.08 -0.65
C ALA A 82 -14.49 13.41 -1.78
N LEU A 83 -14.96 13.85 -2.95
CA LEU A 83 -14.10 14.22 -4.07
C LEU A 83 -13.59 15.65 -3.91
N GLU A 84 -12.27 15.79 -3.85
CA GLU A 84 -11.59 17.06 -3.67
C GLU A 84 -10.96 17.56 -4.98
N ASP A 85 -10.46 18.79 -5.02
CA ASP A 85 -9.71 19.30 -6.16
C ASP A 85 -8.35 18.62 -6.28
N LYS A 86 -7.83 18.45 -7.52
CA LYS A 86 -6.57 17.73 -7.77
C LYS A 86 -5.40 18.20 -6.89
N SER A 87 -5.38 19.47 -6.49
CA SER A 87 -4.37 20.04 -5.60
C SER A 87 -4.27 19.32 -4.24
N ALA A 88 -5.36 18.70 -3.77
CA ALA A 88 -5.39 17.98 -2.51
C ALA A 88 -4.36 16.84 -2.47
N VAL A 89 -4.03 16.23 -3.62
CA VAL A 89 -3.01 15.16 -3.71
C VAL A 89 -1.74 15.57 -4.47
N ALA A 90 -1.64 16.83 -4.89
CA ALA A 90 -0.58 17.28 -5.78
C ALA A 90 0.79 17.44 -5.11
N SER A 91 0.85 17.72 -3.81
CA SER A 91 2.11 17.73 -3.06
C SER A 91 2.73 16.34 -3.05
N TRP A 92 1.92 15.31 -2.75
CA TRP A 92 2.35 13.93 -2.81
C TRP A 92 2.72 13.54 -4.24
N GLU A 93 1.95 13.87 -5.28
CA GLU A 93 2.32 13.59 -6.69
C GLU A 93 3.71 14.13 -7.07
N LYS A 94 4.14 15.25 -6.49
CA LYS A 94 5.45 15.88 -6.72
C LYS A 94 6.57 15.28 -5.88
N GLU A 95 6.31 15.02 -4.60
CA GLU A 95 7.26 14.39 -3.66
C GLU A 95 7.58 12.97 -4.11
N SER A 96 6.53 12.18 -4.28
CA SER A 96 6.03 11.66 -5.56
C SER A 96 7.04 11.33 -6.64
N GLY A 97 7.66 12.30 -7.32
CA GLY A 97 8.68 12.06 -8.36
C GLY A 97 8.41 11.06 -9.51
N GLY A 98 7.20 10.49 -9.66
CA GLY A 98 6.93 9.30 -10.50
C GLY A 98 7.07 7.93 -9.78
N LEU A 99 7.10 7.94 -8.45
CA LEU A 99 7.37 6.87 -7.48
C LEU A 99 6.49 5.65 -7.75
N VAL A 100 6.99 4.72 -8.54
CA VAL A 100 8.03 3.75 -8.16
C VAL A 100 8.50 3.06 -9.45
N ARG A 101 7.74 3.17 -10.55
CA ARG A 101 8.13 2.63 -11.85
C ARG A 101 9.48 3.18 -12.31
N GLY A 102 10.42 2.29 -12.57
CA GLY A 102 11.79 2.62 -12.97
C GLY A 102 12.76 2.85 -11.80
N ALA A 103 12.28 2.88 -10.55
CA ALA A 103 13.16 3.01 -9.40
C ALA A 103 14.07 1.79 -9.26
N ARG A 104 15.34 2.02 -8.92
CA ARG A 104 16.29 0.94 -8.67
C ARG A 104 16.03 0.34 -7.29
N VAL A 105 16.03 -0.98 -7.19
CA VAL A 105 15.97 -1.68 -5.91
C VAL A 105 17.39 -2.03 -5.49
N LEU A 106 17.87 -1.39 -4.44
CA LEU A 106 19.18 -1.64 -3.84
C LEU A 106 19.01 -2.33 -2.49
N THR A 107 19.89 -3.27 -2.19
CA THR A 107 20.02 -3.77 -0.82
C THR A 107 20.73 -2.75 0.07
N ASP A 108 20.58 -2.87 1.38
CA ASP A 108 21.39 -2.16 2.39
C ASP A 108 22.90 -2.44 2.30
N GLN A 109 23.30 -3.45 1.52
CA GLN A 109 24.69 -3.75 1.15
C GLN A 109 25.12 -3.12 -0.18
N GLY A 110 24.27 -2.29 -0.80
CA GLY A 110 24.56 -1.60 -2.06
C GLY A 110 24.44 -2.46 -3.33
N VAL A 111 23.80 -3.62 -3.25
CA VAL A 111 23.61 -4.52 -4.41
C VAL A 111 22.31 -4.19 -5.13
N GLN A 112 22.36 -3.92 -6.43
CA GLN A 112 21.14 -3.74 -7.24
C GLN A 112 20.52 -5.08 -7.61
N VAL A 113 19.31 -5.33 -7.10
CA VAL A 113 18.57 -6.58 -7.29
C VAL A 113 17.43 -6.48 -8.31
N GLY A 114 17.05 -5.26 -8.68
CA GLY A 114 16.00 -5.07 -9.67
C GLY A 114 15.69 -3.62 -10.01
N THR A 115 14.68 -3.46 -10.85
CA THR A 115 14.05 -2.19 -11.22
C THR A 115 12.55 -2.35 -11.05
N VAL A 116 11.92 -1.47 -10.27
CA VAL A 116 10.50 -1.57 -9.96
C VAL A 116 9.65 -1.33 -11.23
N LEU A 117 8.68 -2.22 -11.42
CA LEU A 117 7.66 -2.18 -12.47
C LEU A 117 6.33 -1.69 -11.93
N ASP A 118 6.00 -2.01 -10.67
CA ASP A 118 4.80 -1.54 -9.97
C ASP A 118 4.93 -1.69 -8.45
N VAL A 119 3.98 -1.14 -7.69
CA VAL A 119 3.83 -1.44 -6.26
C VAL A 119 2.65 -2.37 -6.06
N VAL A 120 2.76 -3.24 -5.06
CA VAL A 120 1.67 -4.12 -4.63
C VAL A 120 0.95 -3.50 -3.45
N VAL A 121 -0.37 -3.41 -3.55
CA VAL A 121 -1.24 -2.80 -2.54
C VAL A 121 -2.19 -3.83 -1.93
N GLU A 122 -2.47 -3.65 -0.64
CA GLU A 122 -3.43 -4.47 0.10
C GLU A 122 -4.83 -3.82 0.04
N ALA A 123 -5.84 -4.59 -0.39
CA ALA A 123 -7.24 -4.19 -0.29
C ALA A 123 -7.65 -3.94 1.16
N GLY A 124 -8.63 -3.07 1.36
CA GLY A 124 -9.16 -2.73 2.68
C GLY A 124 -9.09 -1.23 2.96
N ARG A 125 -8.94 -0.87 4.23
CA ARG A 125 -9.13 0.51 4.73
C ARG A 125 -7.81 1.27 4.92
N GLU A 126 -6.69 0.57 4.87
CA GLU A 126 -5.41 1.09 5.33
C GLU A 126 -4.51 1.63 4.22
N GLY A 127 -4.75 1.24 2.98
CA GLY A 127 -4.00 1.73 1.80
C GLY A 127 -2.55 1.34 1.84
N ARG A 128 -2.24 0.16 2.39
CA ARG A 128 -0.87 -0.30 2.57
C ARG A 128 -0.27 -0.72 1.24
N ILE A 129 0.95 -0.25 1.02
CA ILE A 129 1.85 -0.84 0.05
C ILE A 129 2.57 -1.97 0.79
N VAL A 130 2.50 -3.18 0.26
CA VAL A 130 3.01 -4.40 0.92
C VAL A 130 4.13 -5.08 0.14
N GLY A 131 4.41 -4.60 -1.06
CA GLY A 131 5.42 -5.17 -1.93
C GLY A 131 5.70 -4.29 -3.13
N VAL A 132 6.69 -4.71 -3.91
CA VAL A 132 6.95 -4.17 -5.25
C VAL A 132 6.97 -5.31 -6.26
N GLU A 133 6.44 -5.06 -7.44
CA GLU A 133 6.67 -5.85 -8.64
C GLU A 133 7.92 -5.27 -9.32
N MET A 134 8.91 -6.08 -9.67
CA MET A 134 10.16 -5.61 -10.27
C MET A 134 10.67 -6.54 -11.35
N SER A 135 11.42 -5.99 -12.30
CA SER A 135 12.30 -6.76 -13.16
C SER A 135 13.60 -7.04 -12.39
N SER A 136 13.95 -8.31 -12.25
CA SER A 136 15.10 -8.75 -11.44
C SER A 136 16.41 -8.73 -12.23
N THR A 137 17.52 -8.52 -11.52
CA THR A 137 18.89 -8.63 -12.07
C THR A 137 19.50 -10.01 -11.82
N GLU A 138 20.69 -10.24 -12.34
CA GLU A 138 21.47 -11.45 -12.08
C GLU A 138 21.82 -11.60 -10.58
N ALA A 139 21.95 -10.49 -9.85
CA ALA A 139 22.22 -10.51 -8.42
C ALA A 139 21.13 -11.20 -7.59
N LEU A 140 19.90 -11.27 -8.11
CA LEU A 140 18.79 -12.02 -7.50
C LEU A 140 18.74 -13.49 -7.97
N GLY A 141 19.67 -13.92 -8.83
CA GLY A 141 19.71 -15.27 -9.43
C GLY A 141 18.62 -15.55 -10.46
N ARG A 142 17.87 -14.53 -10.89
CA ARG A 142 16.67 -14.67 -11.73
C ARG A 142 16.58 -13.63 -12.86
N HIS A 143 17.72 -13.21 -13.41
CA HIS A 143 17.85 -12.10 -14.37
C HIS A 143 16.72 -12.01 -15.41
N GLY A 144 16.10 -10.83 -15.51
CA GLY A 144 15.08 -10.49 -16.50
C GLY A 144 13.69 -11.04 -16.19
N ARG A 145 13.49 -11.70 -15.05
CA ARG A 145 12.16 -12.15 -14.61
C ARG A 145 11.43 -11.06 -13.83
N THR A 146 10.13 -10.97 -14.04
CA THR A 146 9.24 -10.24 -13.15
C THR A 146 9.11 -11.03 -11.85
N VAL A 147 9.39 -10.37 -10.73
CA VAL A 147 9.28 -10.93 -9.39
C VAL A 147 8.59 -9.94 -8.46
N PHE A 148 7.99 -10.44 -7.40
CA PHE A 148 7.40 -9.67 -6.33
C PHE A 148 8.27 -9.76 -5.08
N LEU A 149 8.66 -8.62 -4.54
CA LEU A 149 9.40 -8.53 -3.28
C LEU A 149 8.49 -7.96 -2.19
N PRO A 150 8.27 -8.68 -1.07
CA PRO A 150 7.56 -8.12 0.08
C PRO A 150 8.35 -6.96 0.68
N LEU A 151 7.65 -5.87 0.98
CA LEU A 151 8.23 -4.77 1.74
C LEU A 151 7.88 -4.91 3.23
N GLY A 152 8.82 -4.51 4.07
CA GLY A 152 8.57 -4.34 5.51
C GLY A 152 7.64 -3.16 5.80
N ASP A 153 7.39 -2.89 7.08
CA ASP A 153 6.47 -1.83 7.52
C ASP A 153 6.93 -0.40 7.12
N HIS A 154 8.19 -0.23 6.71
CA HIS A 154 8.79 1.04 6.30
C HIS A 154 9.80 0.85 5.14
N PRO A 155 9.36 0.83 3.87
CA PRO A 155 10.28 0.92 2.74
C PRO A 155 10.97 2.29 2.74
N ALA A 156 12.30 2.31 2.59
CA ALA A 156 13.06 3.55 2.52
C ALA A 156 13.28 3.94 1.05
N MET A 157 12.69 5.05 0.64
CA MET A 157 12.92 5.68 -0.66
C MET A 157 13.94 6.81 -0.52
N THR A 158 14.91 6.87 -1.43
CA THR A 158 15.83 8.00 -1.62
C THR A 158 15.93 8.30 -3.10
N GLY A 159 15.39 9.45 -3.52
CA GLY A 159 15.33 9.83 -4.93
C GLY A 159 14.68 8.73 -5.79
N ASP A 160 15.47 8.15 -6.70
CA ASP A 160 15.06 7.10 -7.63
C ASP A 160 15.36 5.68 -7.13
N THR A 161 15.66 5.52 -5.85
CA THR A 161 16.19 4.28 -5.28
C THR A 161 15.34 3.81 -4.09
N LEU A 162 14.89 2.57 -4.16
CA LEU A 162 14.26 1.83 -3.08
C LEU A 162 15.32 0.99 -2.36
N LEU A 163 15.55 1.27 -1.09
CA LEU A 163 16.47 0.51 -0.24
C LEU A 163 15.72 -0.59 0.50
N VAL A 164 16.22 -1.82 0.40
CA VAL A 164 15.67 -3.00 1.10
C VAL A 164 16.75 -3.72 1.90
N PRO A 165 16.44 -4.32 3.05
CA PRO A 165 17.37 -5.23 3.71
C PRO A 165 17.77 -6.40 2.80
N ALA A 166 19.05 -6.76 2.74
CA ALA A 166 19.51 -7.86 1.87
C ALA A 166 18.75 -9.18 2.12
N GLN A 167 18.43 -9.49 3.37
CA GLN A 167 17.67 -10.68 3.76
C GLN A 167 16.24 -10.72 3.19
N ASP A 168 15.62 -9.57 2.90
CA ASP A 168 14.26 -9.56 2.36
C ASP A 168 14.22 -10.09 0.92
N THR A 169 15.36 -10.05 0.21
CA THR A 169 15.48 -10.53 -1.18
C THR A 169 15.29 -12.05 -1.30
N GLU A 170 15.53 -12.81 -0.23
CA GLU A 170 15.25 -14.25 -0.16
C GLU A 170 13.76 -14.57 -0.21
N HIS A 171 12.91 -13.57 0.07
CA HIS A 171 11.46 -13.69 0.02
C HIS A 171 10.85 -13.23 -1.31
N ALA A 172 11.69 -12.96 -2.32
CA ALA A 172 11.21 -12.68 -3.66
C ALA A 172 10.49 -13.90 -4.25
N VAL A 173 9.29 -13.68 -4.79
CA VAL A 173 8.43 -14.71 -5.38
C VAL A 173 8.09 -14.36 -6.82
N GLU A 174 7.67 -15.34 -7.62
CA GLU A 174 7.32 -15.09 -9.03
C GLU A 174 5.83 -14.77 -9.21
N GLU A 175 5.00 -15.12 -8.23
CA GLU A 175 3.54 -15.00 -8.32
C GLU A 175 2.96 -14.14 -7.19
N LEU A 176 1.97 -13.29 -7.51
CA LEU A 176 1.32 -12.41 -6.53
C LEU A 176 0.62 -13.19 -5.40
N GLY A 177 0.10 -14.38 -5.70
CA GLY A 177 -0.52 -15.26 -4.70
C GLY A 177 0.48 -15.82 -3.68
N GLU A 178 1.73 -16.04 -4.08
CA GLU A 178 2.80 -16.46 -3.18
C GLU A 178 3.19 -15.33 -2.23
N LEU A 179 3.19 -14.08 -2.72
CA LEU A 179 3.42 -12.90 -1.90
C LEU A 179 2.33 -12.77 -0.83
N ALA A 180 1.07 -12.92 -1.22
CA ALA A 180 -0.06 -12.91 -0.28
C ALA A 180 0.09 -13.96 0.83
N THR A 181 0.52 -15.16 0.45
CA THR A 181 0.77 -16.26 1.40
C THR A 181 1.93 -15.94 2.33
N ALA A 182 3.04 -15.40 1.82
CA ALA A 182 4.20 -15.02 2.61
C ALA A 182 3.86 -13.95 3.66
N LEU A 183 3.15 -12.90 3.26
CA LEU A 183 2.72 -11.82 4.15
C LEU A 183 1.73 -12.31 5.22
N TRP A 184 0.79 -13.17 4.86
CA TRP A 184 -0.16 -13.76 5.80
C TRP A 184 0.56 -14.61 6.87
N ARG A 185 1.53 -15.44 6.47
CA ARG A 185 2.37 -16.20 7.42
C ARG A 185 3.14 -15.29 8.37
N LYS A 186 3.78 -14.23 7.85
CA LYS A 186 4.53 -13.25 8.65
C LYS A 186 3.62 -12.54 9.67
N ARG A 187 2.36 -12.27 9.31
CA ARG A 187 1.37 -11.66 10.21
C ARG A 187 0.94 -12.61 11.33
N LEU A 188 0.76 -13.89 11.04
CA LEU A 188 0.46 -14.91 12.06
C LEU A 188 1.64 -15.17 13.01
N ALA A 189 2.87 -15.00 12.52
CA ALA A 189 4.08 -15.21 13.31
C ALA A 189 4.41 -14.05 14.27
N ARG A 190 3.74 -12.89 14.18
CA ARG A 190 3.86 -11.80 15.17
C ARG A 190 2.94 -12.10 16.36
N PRO A 191 3.47 -12.41 17.57
CA PRO A 191 2.65 -12.45 18.78
C PRO A 191 2.11 -11.03 19.05
N GLY A 192 0.84 -10.95 19.46
CA GLY A 192 0.10 -9.68 19.52
C GLY A 192 0.79 -8.55 20.29
N THR A 193 0.96 -7.41 19.64
CA THR A 193 1.07 -6.11 20.32
C THR A 193 -0.29 -5.82 20.97
N THR A 194 -0.49 -6.36 22.16
CA THR A 194 -1.58 -5.98 23.05
C THR A 194 -1.25 -4.59 23.59
N GLY A 195 -2.18 -3.63 23.48
CA GLY A 195 -1.97 -2.21 23.79
C GLY A 195 -1.63 -1.91 25.26
N PRO A 196 -1.22 -0.67 25.59
CA PRO A 196 -0.98 -0.27 26.96
C PRO A 196 -2.33 -0.04 27.64
N GLY A 197 -2.78 -1.02 28.40
CA GLY A 197 -4.06 -0.98 29.10
C GLY A 197 -4.15 -1.99 30.23
N GLY A 198 -3.05 -2.20 30.95
CA GLY A 198 -3.06 -2.84 32.25
C GLY A 198 -3.17 -1.76 33.33
N THR A 199 -4.38 -1.44 33.74
CA THR A 199 -4.64 -0.74 35.01
C THR A 199 -4.22 -1.67 36.14
N ASP A 200 -3.02 -1.46 36.67
CA ASP A 200 -2.68 -1.93 38.01
C ASP A 200 -3.53 -1.15 39.01
N LEU A 201 -4.51 -1.83 39.63
CA LEU A 201 -5.08 -1.36 40.88
C LEU A 201 -4.02 -1.51 41.98
N PRO A 202 -3.66 -0.45 42.71
CA PRO A 202 -2.93 -0.64 43.95
C PRO A 202 -3.88 -1.22 45.00
N MET A 203 -3.56 -2.44 45.43
CA MET A 203 -4.04 -3.03 46.68
C MET A 203 -3.55 -2.17 47.85
N THR A 204 -4.45 -1.42 48.47
CA THR A 204 -4.15 -0.71 49.72
C THR A 204 -4.11 -1.73 50.86
N GLY A 205 -2.90 -2.08 51.30
CA GLY A 205 -2.68 -2.84 52.51
C GLY A 205 -3.04 -2.03 53.75
N GLU A 206 -3.86 -2.62 54.62
CA GLU A 206 -4.01 -2.23 56.02
C GLU A 206 -2.67 -2.38 56.74
N GLU A 207 -2.08 -1.27 57.17
CA GLU A 207 -1.26 -1.22 58.37
C GLU A 207 -1.73 -0.03 59.23
N ARG A 208 -2.43 -0.33 60.32
CA ARG A 208 -2.33 0.48 61.55
C ARG A 208 -2.17 -0.46 62.73
N THR A 209 -0.96 -0.43 63.25
CA THR A 209 -0.56 -0.95 64.54
C THR A 209 -0.97 0.02 65.67
N SER A 210 -1.23 -0.58 66.83
CA SER A 210 -1.33 0.01 68.20
C SER A 210 -2.59 0.78 68.57
#